data_AF-A0A3B9ZK49-F1
#
_entry.id   AF-A0A3B9ZK49-F1
#
_cell.length_a   1.000
_cell.length_b   1.000
_cell.length_c   1.000
_cell.angle_alpha   90.00
_cell.angle_beta   90.00
_cell.angle_gamma   90.00
#
_symmetry.space_group_name_H-M   'P 1'
#
loop_
_entity.id
_entity.type
_entity.pdbx_description
1 polymer ?
#
loop_
_entity_poly.entity_id
_entity_poly.type
_entity_poly.pdbx_seq_one_letter_code
_entity_poly.pdbx_strand_id
1 'polypeptide(L)'
;MLVLLTAGSFSSFSQSDTTKITVAEDVYVSEKDPSTNLDNITDLGVSIDETNGDSRETYLKFDISALAGKGGLVSAGLSFKGTVKDGDGYTAIPDVFINVYGCTNPWSESTITWDNKVASETEVLAEGDITSASDY
;
A
#
# COMPACT_ATOMS: atom_id res chain seq x y z
N MET A 1 -17.76 -15.79 30.91
CA MET A 1 -18.27 -17.14 30.65
C MET A 1 -17.10 -18.10 30.80
N LEU A 2 -17.09 -18.94 31.84
CA LEU A 2 -16.00 -19.88 32.13
C LEU A 2 -16.44 -21.27 31.66
N VAL A 3 -15.77 -21.84 30.67
CA VAL A 3 -16.04 -23.20 30.17
C VAL A 3 -15.00 -24.13 30.78
N LEU A 4 -15.43 -25.01 31.70
CA LEU A 4 -14.62 -26.16 32.12
C LEU A 4 -14.79 -27.28 31.09
N LEU A 5 -13.68 -27.79 30.52
CA LEU A 5 -13.68 -28.98 29.67
C LEU A 5 -13.11 -30.15 30.47
N THR A 6 -13.90 -31.21 30.62
CA THR A 6 -13.48 -32.50 31.19
C THR A 6 -12.67 -33.30 30.17
N ALA A 7 -11.80 -34.19 30.66
CA ALA A 7 -10.84 -34.95 29.86
C ALA A 7 -11.49 -35.71 28.69
N GLY A 8 -11.38 -35.11 27.50
CA GLY A 8 -11.67 -35.69 26.20
C GLY A 8 -10.76 -35.00 25.20
N SER A 9 -10.19 -35.77 24.28
CA SER A 9 -9.18 -35.34 23.30
C SER A 9 -9.49 -33.96 22.74
N PHE A 10 -8.64 -32.98 23.03
CA PHE A 10 -8.75 -31.65 22.46
C PHE A 10 -8.38 -31.72 20.98
N SER A 11 -9.35 -31.46 20.10
CA SER A 11 -9.03 -31.00 18.75
C SER A 11 -8.29 -29.67 18.91
N SER A 12 -7.11 -29.55 18.30
CA SER A 12 -6.31 -28.32 18.37
C SER A 12 -7.13 -27.12 17.89
N PHE A 13 -7.28 -26.11 18.74
CA PHE A 13 -7.81 -24.82 18.31
C PHE A 13 -6.71 -24.09 17.55
N SER A 14 -6.91 -23.81 16.26
CA SER A 14 -5.98 -22.95 15.52
C SER A 14 -6.31 -21.50 15.88
N GLN A 15 -5.50 -20.89 16.74
CA GLN A 15 -5.58 -19.45 16.98
C GLN A 15 -4.89 -18.72 15.83
N SER A 16 -5.61 -17.81 15.18
CA SER A 16 -5.00 -16.86 14.25
C SER A 16 -4.20 -15.82 15.04
N ASP A 17 -2.95 -15.61 14.64
CA ASP A 17 -2.08 -14.57 15.19
C ASP A 17 -1.95 -13.42 14.18
N THR A 18 -1.97 -12.18 14.67
CA THR A 18 -1.87 -10.98 13.83
C THR A 18 -0.51 -10.35 14.01
N THR A 19 0.28 -10.31 12.93
CA THR A 19 1.58 -9.63 12.91
C THR A 19 1.44 -8.29 12.18
N LYS A 20 1.89 -7.20 12.82
CA LYS A 20 2.01 -5.89 12.17
C LYS A 20 3.34 -5.83 11.41
N ILE A 21 3.27 -5.47 10.13
CA ILE A 21 4.43 -5.25 9.27
C ILE A 21 4.41 -3.78 8.87
N THR A 22 5.54 -3.10 9.04
CA THR A 22 5.72 -1.72 8.57
C THR A 22 6.28 -1.73 7.16
N VAL A 23 6.12 -0.61 6.47
CA VAL A 23 6.79 -0.40 5.18
C VAL A 23 8.31 -0.48 5.38
N ALA A 24 8.97 -1.21 4.50
CA ALA A 24 10.42 -1.42 4.51
C ALA A 24 11.16 -0.47 3.56
N GLU A 25 10.53 -0.15 2.43
CA GLU A 25 10.97 0.84 1.45
C GLU A 25 9.73 1.51 0.86
N ASP A 26 9.77 2.82 0.67
CA ASP A 26 8.70 3.59 0.04
C ASP A 26 9.22 4.71 -0.85
N VAL A 27 8.49 4.98 -1.92
CA VAL A 27 8.84 6.05 -2.85
C VAL A 27 7.64 6.33 -3.74
N TYR A 28 7.51 7.56 -4.22
CA TYR A 28 6.64 7.83 -5.37
C TYR A 28 7.48 8.25 -6.57
N VAL A 29 7.02 7.89 -7.75
CA VAL A 29 7.59 8.34 -9.02
C VAL A 29 6.68 9.38 -9.62
N SER A 30 7.26 10.37 -10.32
CA SER A 30 6.51 11.47 -10.93
C SER A 30 6.82 11.58 -12.40
N GLU A 31 5.77 11.62 -13.23
CA GLU A 31 5.87 11.85 -14.66
C GLU A 31 6.51 13.21 -15.01
N LYS A 32 6.32 14.20 -14.12
CA LYS A 32 6.85 15.55 -14.27
C LYS A 32 8.36 15.63 -14.14
N ASP A 33 8.93 14.75 -13.31
CA ASP A 33 10.36 14.68 -13.02
C ASP A 33 10.88 13.25 -13.29
N PRO A 34 10.88 12.80 -14.55
CA PRO A 34 10.82 11.37 -14.84
C PRO A 34 12.11 10.59 -14.56
N SER A 35 13.24 11.29 -14.56
CA SER A 35 14.56 10.74 -14.22
C SER A 35 14.97 11.00 -12.77
N THR A 36 14.13 11.70 -12.00
CA THR A 36 14.41 12.04 -10.61
C THR A 36 13.98 10.89 -9.70
N ASN A 37 14.91 10.43 -8.88
CA ASN A 37 14.61 9.55 -7.77
C ASN A 37 14.18 10.39 -6.57
N LEU A 38 13.04 10.02 -5.96
CA LEU A 38 12.39 10.78 -4.89
C LEU A 38 12.48 10.04 -3.54
N ASP A 39 13.56 9.30 -3.35
CA ASP A 39 13.95 8.71 -2.06
C ASP A 39 14.06 9.81 -0.98
N ASN A 40 13.75 9.48 0.27
CA ASN A 40 13.73 10.36 1.44
C ASN A 40 12.68 11.48 1.44
N ILE A 41 11.71 11.45 0.52
CA ILE A 41 10.54 12.33 0.60
C ILE A 41 9.54 11.74 1.58
N THR A 42 9.10 12.54 2.56
CA THR A 42 8.22 12.07 3.64
C THR A 42 6.75 11.97 3.25
N ASP A 43 6.33 12.69 2.22
CA ASP A 43 4.94 12.71 1.75
C ASP A 43 4.85 11.98 0.40
N LEU A 44 4.08 10.90 0.38
CA LEU A 44 3.84 10.11 -0.83
C LEU A 44 2.68 10.70 -1.64
N GLY A 45 2.78 10.61 -2.97
CA GLY A 45 1.79 11.14 -3.90
C GLY A 45 1.22 10.07 -4.83
N VAL A 46 -0.09 10.12 -5.00
CA VAL A 46 -0.80 9.36 -6.05
C VAL A 46 -1.67 10.34 -6.82
N SER A 47 -1.53 10.36 -8.14
CA SER A 47 -2.32 11.21 -9.03
C SER A 47 -2.41 10.60 -10.42
N ILE A 48 -3.53 10.84 -11.09
CA ILE A 48 -3.69 10.62 -12.52
C ILE A 48 -3.86 11.99 -13.15
N ASP A 49 -2.85 12.44 -13.89
CA ASP A 49 -2.85 13.74 -14.56
C ASP A 49 -2.31 13.59 -15.99
N GLU A 50 -3.11 12.90 -16.81
CA GLU A 50 -2.81 12.70 -18.24
C GLU A 50 -2.80 14.02 -19.03
N THR A 51 -3.39 15.09 -18.49
CA THR A 51 -3.50 16.38 -19.19
C THR A 51 -2.22 17.19 -19.05
N ASN A 52 -1.60 17.20 -17.87
CA ASN A 52 -0.42 17.99 -17.59
C ASN A 52 0.88 17.16 -17.46
N GLY A 53 0.79 15.83 -17.50
CA GLY A 53 1.94 14.95 -17.36
C GLY A 53 2.55 15.01 -15.95
N ASP A 54 1.71 15.11 -14.92
CA ASP A 54 2.09 15.11 -13.49
C ASP A 54 1.44 13.91 -12.77
N SER A 55 1.30 12.80 -13.47
CA SER A 55 0.86 11.54 -12.87
C SER A 55 1.90 11.06 -11.87
N ARG A 56 1.43 10.46 -10.77
CA ARG A 56 2.28 9.97 -9.68
C ARG A 56 1.83 8.60 -9.24
N GLU A 57 2.80 7.72 -9.05
CA GLU A 57 2.58 6.35 -8.58
C GLU A 57 3.42 6.11 -7.34
N THR A 58 2.80 5.58 -6.29
CA THR A 58 3.47 5.23 -5.03
C THR A 58 3.81 3.74 -5.01
N TYR A 59 5.03 3.41 -4.64
CA TYR A 59 5.53 2.07 -4.42
C TYR A 59 5.79 1.85 -2.93
N LEU A 60 5.27 0.74 -2.40
CA LEU A 60 5.46 0.32 -1.01
C LEU A 60 6.00 -1.10 -0.99
N LYS A 61 7.08 -1.34 -0.25
CA LYS A 61 7.66 -2.67 -0.04
C LYS A 61 7.43 -3.11 1.40
N PHE A 62 7.09 -4.38 1.58
CA PHE A 62 6.92 -4.97 2.90
C PHE A 62 7.83 -6.19 3.03
N ASP A 63 8.62 -6.25 4.10
CA ASP A 63 9.34 -7.47 4.46
C ASP A 63 8.39 -8.44 5.17
N ILE A 64 8.00 -9.50 4.47
CA ILE A 64 7.11 -10.54 4.97
C ILE A 64 7.87 -11.75 5.56
N SER A 65 9.20 -11.67 5.70
CA SER A 65 10.01 -12.74 6.28
C SER A 65 9.55 -13.15 7.68
N ALA A 66 9.01 -12.21 8.46
CA ALA A 66 8.43 -12.44 9.77
C ALA A 66 7.21 -13.38 9.77
N LEU A 67 6.59 -13.63 8.61
CA LEU A 67 5.46 -14.55 8.44
C LEU A 67 5.90 -15.94 7.99
N ALA A 68 7.16 -16.13 7.59
CA ALA A 68 7.66 -17.40 7.11
C ALA A 68 7.49 -18.48 8.20
N GLY A 69 6.89 -19.62 7.83
CA GLY A 69 6.67 -20.74 8.74
C GLY A 69 5.47 -20.62 9.70
N LYS A 70 4.70 -19.51 9.67
CA LYS A 70 3.55 -19.29 10.58
C LYS A 70 2.22 -19.97 10.18
N GLY A 71 2.23 -20.95 9.28
CA GLY A 71 1.04 -21.80 9.04
C GLY A 71 0.00 -21.26 8.04
N GLY A 72 0.42 -20.44 7.08
CA GLY A 72 -0.44 -19.94 5.99
C GLY A 72 -1.06 -18.57 6.29
N LEU A 73 -1.12 -17.72 5.27
CA LEU A 73 -1.73 -16.40 5.38
C LEU A 73 -3.25 -16.53 5.27
N VAL A 74 -3.99 -16.14 6.32
CA VAL A 74 -5.47 -16.19 6.33
C VAL A 74 -6.06 -14.93 5.70
N SER A 75 -5.52 -13.76 6.06
CA SER A 75 -5.91 -12.46 5.52
C SER A 75 -4.77 -11.46 5.67
N ALA A 76 -4.79 -10.41 4.85
CA ALA A 76 -3.92 -9.26 4.96
C ALA A 76 -4.78 -7.99 4.87
N GLY A 77 -4.38 -6.95 5.60
CA GLY A 77 -5.00 -5.63 5.53
C GLY A 77 -3.91 -4.59 5.34
N LEU A 78 -4.10 -3.70 4.37
CA LEU A 78 -3.28 -2.52 4.18
C LEU A 78 -3.97 -1.34 4.86
N SER A 79 -3.21 -0.53 5.59
CA SER A 79 -3.72 0.69 6.22
C SER A 79 -2.78 1.83 5.87
N PHE A 80 -3.36 2.92 5.35
CA PHE A 80 -2.65 4.15 5.07
C PHE A 80 -3.44 5.33 5.63
N LYS A 81 -2.76 6.46 5.80
CA LYS A 81 -3.34 7.73 6.23
C LYS A 81 -2.94 8.78 5.21
N GLY A 82 -3.90 9.51 4.68
CA GLY A 82 -3.68 10.59 3.73
C GLY A 82 -4.94 11.44 3.60
N THR A 83 -4.83 12.50 2.80
CA THR A 83 -5.94 13.39 2.46
C THR A 83 -5.89 13.67 0.96
N VAL A 84 -7.04 14.00 0.38
CA VAL A 84 -7.10 14.48 -1.00
C VAL A 84 -6.59 15.92 -1.00
N LYS A 85 -5.55 16.19 -1.77
CA LYS A 85 -5.01 17.54 -1.90
C LYS A 85 -6.05 18.44 -2.58
N ASP A 86 -6.47 19.49 -1.89
CA ASP A 86 -7.38 20.53 -2.37
C ASP A 86 -6.65 21.88 -2.43
N GLY A 87 -6.95 22.71 -3.44
CA GLY A 87 -6.32 24.03 -3.64
C GLY A 87 -6.08 24.43 -5.10
N ASP A 88 -5.56 25.65 -5.29
CA ASP A 88 -5.33 26.26 -6.61
C ASP A 88 -4.47 25.36 -7.52
N GLY A 89 -5.03 24.96 -8.66
CA GLY A 89 -4.37 24.12 -9.67
C GLY A 89 -4.71 22.63 -9.59
N TYR A 90 -5.52 22.19 -8.62
CA TYR A 90 -6.03 20.82 -8.54
C TYR A 90 -7.53 20.78 -8.85
N THR A 91 -7.97 19.76 -9.59
CA THR A 91 -9.41 19.56 -9.87
C THR A 91 -10.02 18.73 -8.75
N ALA A 92 -11.04 19.27 -8.08
CA ALA A 92 -11.80 18.51 -7.10
C ALA A 92 -12.51 17.33 -7.79
N ILE A 93 -12.26 16.12 -7.28
CA ILE A 93 -12.90 14.89 -7.76
C ILE A 93 -13.91 14.46 -6.69
N PRO A 94 -15.18 14.21 -7.06
CA PRO A 94 -16.24 13.93 -6.09
C PRO A 94 -16.05 12.60 -5.37
N ASP A 95 -15.40 11.61 -6.01
CA ASP A 95 -15.06 10.33 -5.42
C ASP A 95 -13.59 10.01 -5.74
N VAL A 96 -12.76 9.79 -4.72
CA VAL A 96 -11.34 9.47 -4.89
C VAL A 96 -11.08 8.08 -4.33
N PHE A 97 -10.74 7.15 -5.22
CA PHE A 97 -10.38 5.78 -4.88
C PHE A 97 -8.89 5.54 -5.09
N ILE A 98 -8.26 4.84 -4.17
CA ILE A 98 -6.90 4.32 -4.32
C ILE A 98 -6.99 2.83 -4.61
N ASN A 99 -6.51 2.44 -5.79
CA ASN A 99 -6.34 1.04 -6.16
C ASN A 99 -4.94 0.56 -5.82
N VAL A 100 -4.87 -0.64 -5.25
CA VAL A 100 -3.62 -1.32 -4.91
C VAL A 100 -3.39 -2.44 -5.91
N TYR A 101 -2.20 -2.46 -6.48
CA TYR A 101 -1.78 -3.45 -7.47
C TYR A 101 -0.52 -4.19 -7.00
N GLY A 102 -0.35 -5.41 -7.47
CA GLY A 102 0.90 -6.15 -7.34
C GLY A 102 1.97 -5.61 -8.28
N CYS A 103 3.24 -5.86 -7.94
CA CYS A 103 4.37 -5.65 -8.84
C CYS A 103 5.35 -6.82 -8.63
N THR A 104 5.74 -7.50 -9.72
CA THR A 104 6.55 -8.73 -9.67
C THR A 104 8.04 -8.50 -9.86
N ASN A 105 8.44 -7.41 -10.52
CA ASN A 105 9.87 -7.11 -10.69
C ASN A 105 10.43 -6.46 -9.43
N PRO A 106 11.64 -6.84 -9.01
CA PRO A 106 12.29 -6.19 -7.87
C PRO A 106 12.60 -4.73 -8.22
N TRP A 107 12.42 -3.86 -7.24
CA TRP A 107 12.81 -2.46 -7.28
C TRP A 107 13.55 -2.09 -5.99
N SER A 108 14.21 -0.93 -5.96
CA SER A 108 14.73 -0.33 -4.73
C SER A 108 14.39 1.15 -4.69
N GLU A 109 13.99 1.63 -3.52
CA GLU A 109 13.66 3.03 -3.22
C GLU A 109 14.72 4.00 -3.76
N SER A 110 16.01 3.67 -3.57
CA SER A 110 17.14 4.50 -4.01
C SER A 110 17.42 4.53 -5.52
N THR A 111 16.65 3.77 -6.33
CA THR A 111 16.95 3.58 -7.76
C THR A 111 15.77 3.77 -8.69
N ILE A 112 14.54 3.66 -8.19
CA ILE A 112 13.34 3.76 -9.01
C ILE A 112 13.01 5.22 -9.32
N THR A 113 12.57 5.47 -10.54
CA THR A 113 12.22 6.75 -11.16
C THR A 113 11.04 6.49 -12.08
N TRP A 114 10.39 7.50 -12.63
CA TRP A 114 9.32 7.27 -13.60
C TRP A 114 9.80 6.52 -14.84
N ASP A 115 11.00 6.84 -15.33
CA ASP A 115 11.59 6.27 -16.54
C ASP A 115 11.92 4.77 -16.42
N ASN A 116 12.20 4.29 -15.20
CA ASN A 116 12.57 2.89 -14.94
C ASN A 116 11.61 2.18 -13.96
N LYS A 117 10.42 2.75 -13.75
CA LYS A 117 9.43 2.21 -12.81
C LYS A 117 9.01 0.79 -13.18
N VAL A 118 8.66 0.01 -12.18
CA VAL A 118 8.15 -1.34 -12.37
C VAL A 118 6.68 -1.27 -12.74
N ALA A 119 6.29 -1.90 -13.86
CA ALA A 119 4.90 -1.99 -14.25
C ALA A 119 4.06 -2.70 -13.16
N SER A 120 2.91 -2.12 -12.85
CA SER A 120 1.90 -2.77 -12.02
C SER A 120 1.30 -3.96 -12.76
N GLU A 121 0.81 -4.93 -12.00
CA GLU A 121 -0.08 -5.96 -12.51
C GLU A 121 -1.44 -5.37 -12.87
N THR A 122 -2.26 -6.14 -13.59
CA THR A 122 -3.57 -5.68 -14.06
C THR A 122 -4.70 -5.94 -13.08
N GLU A 123 -4.50 -6.85 -12.12
CA GLU A 123 -5.52 -7.19 -11.11
C GLU A 123 -5.50 -6.19 -9.96
N VAL A 124 -6.67 -5.62 -9.64
CA VAL A 124 -6.84 -4.79 -8.43
C VAL A 124 -6.90 -5.73 -7.23
N LEU A 125 -5.92 -5.60 -6.33
CA LEU A 125 -5.83 -6.42 -5.11
C LEU A 125 -6.67 -5.84 -3.97
N ALA A 126 -6.81 -4.52 -3.92
CA ALA A 126 -7.65 -3.79 -2.97
C ALA A 126 -8.01 -2.41 -3.53
N GLU A 127 -9.12 -1.86 -3.06
CA GLU A 127 -9.58 -0.50 -3.36
C GLU A 127 -9.96 0.18 -2.03
N GLY A 128 -9.64 1.47 -1.89
CA GLY A 128 -10.01 2.28 -0.74
C GLY A 128 -10.57 3.64 -1.15
N ASP A 129 -11.75 3.97 -0.66
CA ASP A 129 -12.35 5.30 -0.80
C ASP A 129 -11.71 6.27 0.19
N ILE A 130 -11.11 7.36 -0.31
CA ILE A 130 -10.46 8.42 0.47
C ILE A 130 -11.18 9.77 0.36
N THR A 131 -12.38 9.80 -0.24
CA THR A 131 -13.17 11.01 -0.49
C THR A 131 -13.45 11.82 0.77
N SER A 132 -13.57 11.14 1.91
CA SER A 132 -13.81 11.76 3.22
C SER A 132 -12.67 11.51 4.22
N ALA A 133 -11.46 11.21 3.75
CA ALA A 133 -10.28 11.11 4.61
C ALA A 133 -9.90 12.51 5.11
N SER A 134 -10.70 13.02 6.05
CA SER A 134 -10.52 14.34 6.64
C SER A 134 -9.39 14.31 7.67
N ASP A 135 -8.46 15.23 7.43
CA ASP A 135 -7.58 15.94 8.35
C ASP A 135 -7.43 15.40 9.79
N TYR A 136 -6.18 15.12 10.15
CA TYR A 136 -5.65 15.43 11.48
C TYR A 136 -4.56 16.49 11.34
#